data_AF-A0A1B6IZP4-F1
#
_entry.id   AF-A0A1B6IZP4-F1
#
_cell.length_a   1.000
_cell.length_b   1.000
_cell.length_c   1.000
_cell.angle_alpha   90.00
_cell.angle_beta   90.00
_cell.angle_gamma   90.00
#
_symmetry.space_group_name_H-M   'P 1'
#
loop_
_entity.id
_entity.type
_entity.pdbx_description
1 polymer ?
#
loop_
_entity_poly.entity_id
_entity_poly.type
_entity_poly.pdbx_seq_one_letter_code
_entity_poly.pdbx_strand_id
1 'polypeptide(L)'
;LINKVGKVPKERLCRQDIGLSELQIADFFSICSDFLDIFMESRVLSEESPKEPVRHEGLWESSAVPPLQQLALEQTPSNYDLLLLLSQCARALHLLAVFSLRTTRPLTVFFDSIGQSALFADVSAHTQLPSHVVDTALTEARTQFLLRAVSAATATITHHDGEYNMAAAIEWMKQCLLLAADWSISADPLRRQQCYELYARGYDRLAEEVLVSVNNTSALGCQLLTVAGLRLRLSMSESNRQLKEQISHMSPALSTWISNLNEAPVEPAQLTDTLELVVVVSSLLEENSDNRRLATLLLDALAHIVNRGGQNDR
;
A
#
# COMPACT_ATOMS: atom_id res chain seq x y z
N LEU A 1 -16.55 -10.16 12.45
CA LEU A 1 -15.93 -11.43 11.99
C LEU A 1 -14.45 -11.28 11.59
N ILE A 2 -14.10 -10.39 10.65
CA ILE A 2 -12.70 -10.12 10.24
C ILE A 2 -11.79 -9.80 11.43
N ASN A 3 -12.26 -9.02 12.41
CA ASN A 3 -11.44 -8.70 13.58
C ASN A 3 -10.95 -9.95 14.35
N LYS A 4 -11.78 -11.01 14.38
CA LYS A 4 -11.47 -12.27 15.07
C LYS A 4 -10.57 -13.18 14.23
N VAL A 5 -10.82 -13.25 12.92
CA VAL A 5 -10.13 -14.16 12.00
C VAL A 5 -8.79 -13.59 11.52
N GLY A 6 -8.68 -12.25 11.46
CA GLY A 6 -7.50 -11.53 11.00
C GLY A 6 -7.34 -11.46 9.48
N LYS A 7 -8.35 -11.91 8.72
CA LYS A 7 -8.41 -11.86 7.26
C LYS A 7 -9.87 -12.00 6.82
N VAL A 8 -10.12 -11.91 5.52
CA VAL A 8 -11.41 -12.31 4.94
C VAL A 8 -11.71 -13.76 5.36
N PRO A 9 -12.85 -14.01 6.03
CA PRO A 9 -13.22 -15.35 6.45
C PRO A 9 -13.50 -16.23 5.23
N LYS A 10 -13.39 -17.55 5.38
CA LYS A 10 -13.67 -18.47 4.26
C LYS A 10 -15.15 -18.47 3.92
N GLU A 11 -15.47 -18.70 2.65
CA GLU A 11 -16.82 -18.80 2.08
C GLU A 11 -17.89 -19.38 3.03
N ARG A 12 -17.66 -20.58 3.59
CA ARG A 12 -18.63 -21.25 4.48
C ARG A 12 -19.00 -20.39 5.69
N LEU A 13 -18.02 -19.75 6.31
CA LEU A 13 -18.22 -18.93 7.51
C LEU A 13 -18.87 -17.60 7.16
N CYS A 14 -18.49 -16.99 6.02
CA CYS A 14 -19.12 -15.77 5.52
C CYS A 14 -20.62 -15.97 5.23
N ARG A 15 -20.96 -17.02 4.49
CA ARG A 15 -22.37 -17.33 4.19
C ARG A 15 -23.19 -17.62 5.43
N GLN A 16 -22.60 -18.33 6.40
CA GLN A 16 -23.28 -18.70 7.64
C GLN A 16 -23.55 -17.50 8.55
N ASP A 17 -22.57 -16.62 8.75
CA ASP A 17 -22.65 -15.55 9.76
C ASP A 17 -23.24 -14.24 9.22
N ILE A 18 -22.98 -13.90 7.96
CA ILE A 18 -23.34 -12.58 7.38
C ILE A 18 -24.10 -12.68 6.06
N GLY A 19 -24.31 -13.88 5.50
CA GLY A 19 -25.06 -14.08 4.26
C GLY A 19 -24.37 -13.60 2.99
N LEU A 20 -23.11 -13.18 3.06
CA LEU A 20 -22.28 -12.75 1.92
C LEU A 20 -21.28 -13.86 1.54
N SER A 21 -20.92 -13.93 0.25
CA SER A 21 -19.76 -14.71 -0.20
C SER A 21 -18.44 -13.99 0.11
N GLU A 22 -17.33 -14.72 0.09
CA GLU A 22 -16.00 -14.16 0.35
C GLU A 22 -15.58 -13.13 -0.71
N LEU A 23 -16.05 -13.28 -1.95
CA LEU A 23 -15.82 -12.33 -3.04
C LEU A 23 -16.57 -11.01 -2.81
N GLN A 24 -17.82 -11.10 -2.35
CA GLN A 24 -18.67 -9.93 -2.09
C GLN A 24 -18.20 -9.09 -0.89
N ILE A 25 -17.27 -9.58 -0.08
CA ILE A 25 -16.75 -8.82 1.07
C ILE A 25 -15.92 -7.62 0.60
N ALA A 26 -15.14 -7.79 -0.46
CA ALA A 26 -14.40 -6.66 -1.04
C ALA A 26 -15.37 -5.60 -1.59
N ASP A 27 -16.35 -6.03 -2.39
CA ASP A 27 -17.39 -5.15 -2.95
C ASP A 27 -18.17 -4.42 -1.86
N PHE A 28 -18.53 -5.13 -0.78
CA PHE A 28 -19.21 -4.54 0.37
C PHE A 28 -18.41 -3.37 0.97
N PHE A 29 -17.10 -3.56 1.21
CA PHE A 29 -16.29 -2.48 1.76
C PHE A 29 -16.05 -1.35 0.75
N SER A 30 -15.98 -1.64 -0.55
CA SER A 30 -15.98 -0.60 -1.58
C SER A 30 -17.24 0.26 -1.49
N ILE A 31 -18.41 -0.38 -1.45
CA ILE A 31 -19.71 0.31 -1.33
C ILE A 31 -19.78 1.10 0.00
N CYS A 32 -19.26 0.56 1.10
CA CYS A 32 -19.20 1.29 2.36
C CYS A 32 -18.32 2.53 2.26
N SER A 33 -17.14 2.44 1.61
CA SER A 33 -16.28 3.59 1.39
C SER A 33 -16.98 4.67 0.56
N ASP A 34 -17.60 4.29 -0.56
CA ASP A 34 -18.33 5.23 -1.42
C ASP A 34 -19.50 5.89 -0.67
N PHE A 35 -20.28 5.10 0.07
CA PHE A 35 -21.37 5.59 0.89
C PHE A 35 -20.90 6.59 1.95
N LEU A 36 -19.80 6.28 2.64
CA LEU A 36 -19.28 7.16 3.69
C LEU A 36 -18.71 8.45 3.13
N ASP A 37 -18.05 8.41 1.97
CA ASP A 37 -17.55 9.61 1.28
C ASP A 37 -18.73 10.52 0.87
N ILE A 38 -19.81 9.95 0.31
CA ILE A 38 -21.05 10.70 0.01
C ILE A 38 -21.70 11.24 1.29
N PHE A 39 -21.73 10.44 2.36
CA PHE A 39 -22.37 10.86 3.61
C PHE A 39 -21.60 12.02 4.25
N MET A 40 -20.26 11.96 4.29
CA MET A 40 -19.42 13.06 4.75
C MET A 40 -19.63 14.34 3.93
N GLU A 41 -19.62 14.24 2.59
CA GLU A 41 -19.85 15.38 1.70
C GLU A 41 -21.24 16.00 1.95
N SER A 42 -22.29 15.17 1.97
CA SER A 42 -23.65 15.63 2.24
C SER A 42 -23.79 16.28 3.62
N ARG A 43 -23.07 15.78 4.62
CA ARG A 43 -23.08 16.36 5.97
C ARG A 43 -22.50 17.76 5.98
N VAL A 44 -21.36 17.98 5.32
CA VAL A 44 -20.75 19.31 5.18
C VAL A 44 -21.70 20.25 4.43
N LEU A 45 -22.21 19.83 3.27
CA LEU A 45 -23.14 20.64 2.47
C LEU A 45 -24.41 21.02 3.23
N SER A 46 -24.90 20.13 4.11
CA SER A 46 -26.09 20.39 4.93
C SER A 46 -25.90 21.45 6.02
N GLU A 47 -24.66 21.74 6.42
CA GLU A 47 -24.36 22.85 7.35
C GLU A 47 -24.38 24.21 6.65
N GLU A 48 -23.95 24.24 5.38
CA GLU A 48 -23.84 25.46 4.60
C GLU A 48 -25.15 25.85 3.88
N SER A 49 -26.00 24.85 3.59
CA SER A 49 -27.22 25.04 2.82
C SER A 49 -28.40 25.49 3.69
N PRO A 50 -29.21 26.48 3.24
CA PRO A 50 -30.43 26.84 3.96
C PRO A 50 -31.43 25.69 3.94
N LYS A 51 -32.09 25.44 5.08
CA LYS A 51 -33.16 24.43 5.15
C LYS A 51 -34.34 24.88 4.29
N GLU A 52 -34.66 24.11 3.26
CA GLU A 52 -35.85 24.35 2.47
C GLU A 52 -37.12 24.12 3.30
N PRO A 53 -38.16 24.97 3.17
CA PRO A 53 -39.42 24.75 3.86
C PRO A 53 -40.09 23.47 3.33
N VAL A 54 -40.59 22.64 4.24
CA VAL A 54 -41.37 21.45 3.89
C VAL A 54 -42.62 21.87 3.12
N ARG A 55 -42.77 21.37 1.90
CA ARG A 55 -43.97 21.59 1.07
C ARG A 55 -44.81 20.33 1.11
N HIS A 56 -46.10 20.48 1.39
CA HIS A 56 -47.07 19.39 1.34
C HIS A 56 -48.36 19.89 0.70
N GLU A 57 -49.12 18.99 0.08
CA GLU A 57 -50.46 19.32 -0.43
C GLU A 57 -51.46 19.26 0.73
N GLY A 58 -52.41 20.19 0.78
CA GLY A 58 -53.39 20.30 1.87
C GLY A 58 -54.25 19.04 2.09
N LEU A 59 -54.35 18.14 1.10
CA LEU A 59 -55.03 16.85 1.22
C LEU A 59 -54.37 15.92 2.26
N TRP A 60 -53.07 16.12 2.54
CA TRP A 60 -52.28 15.30 3.45
C TRP A 60 -52.12 15.89 4.85
N GLU A 61 -52.66 17.09 5.12
CA GLU A 61 -52.59 17.75 6.44
C GLU A 61 -53.29 16.95 7.56
N SER A 62 -54.20 16.04 7.20
CA SER A 62 -54.93 15.18 8.13
C SER A 62 -54.29 13.80 8.37
N SER A 63 -53.17 13.50 7.71
CA SER A 63 -52.42 12.26 7.92
C SER A 63 -51.75 12.25 9.29
N ALA A 64 -51.94 11.18 10.07
CA ALA A 64 -51.27 11.00 11.37
C ALA A 64 -49.77 10.70 11.24
N VAL A 65 -49.29 10.37 10.03
CA VAL A 65 -47.88 10.06 9.77
C VAL A 65 -47.20 11.28 9.12
N PRO A 66 -46.12 11.83 9.72
CA PRO A 66 -45.37 12.94 9.13
C PRO A 66 -44.80 12.56 7.75
N PRO A 67 -44.71 13.52 6.80
CA PRO A 67 -44.11 13.26 5.51
C PRO A 67 -42.63 12.90 5.65
N LEU A 68 -42.10 12.06 4.74
CA LEU A 68 -40.70 11.61 4.77
C LEU A 68 -39.71 12.78 4.80
N GLN A 69 -40.02 13.89 4.11
CA GLN A 69 -39.21 15.11 4.15
C GLN A 69 -39.11 15.70 5.56
N GLN A 70 -40.22 15.72 6.32
CA GLN A 70 -40.22 16.19 7.70
C GLN A 70 -39.41 15.25 8.59
N LEU A 71 -39.63 13.94 8.47
CA LEU A 71 -38.87 12.94 9.23
C LEU A 71 -37.36 13.02 8.95
N ALA A 72 -36.97 13.32 7.70
CA ALA A 72 -35.58 13.51 7.32
C ALA A 72 -34.97 14.79 7.93
N LEU A 73 -35.71 15.90 7.95
CA LEU A 73 -35.27 17.16 8.54
C LEU A 73 -35.18 17.11 10.08
N GLU A 74 -35.93 16.22 10.71
CA GLU A 74 -35.92 15.96 12.15
C GLU A 74 -34.79 14.99 12.56
N GLN A 75 -34.08 14.36 11.62
CA GLN A 75 -32.95 13.50 11.95
C GLN A 75 -31.84 14.30 12.66
N THR A 76 -31.22 13.67 13.65
CA THR A 76 -30.05 14.25 14.31
C THR A 76 -28.87 14.19 13.33
N PRO A 77 -28.15 15.30 13.12
CA PRO A 77 -27.00 15.29 12.23
C PRO A 77 -25.94 14.30 12.72
N SER A 78 -25.30 13.62 11.77
CA SER A 78 -24.16 12.76 12.06
C SER A 78 -22.97 13.58 12.58
N ASN A 79 -22.22 12.96 13.49
CA ASN A 79 -20.93 13.45 13.92
C ASN A 79 -19.90 13.19 12.81
N TYR A 80 -19.31 14.27 12.29
CA TYR A 80 -18.37 14.20 11.17
C TYR A 80 -17.12 13.39 11.50
N ASP A 81 -16.58 13.52 12.72
CA ASP A 81 -15.37 12.79 13.13
C ASP A 81 -15.63 11.28 13.24
N LEU A 82 -16.84 10.88 13.65
CA LEU A 82 -17.25 9.47 13.62
C LEU A 82 -17.38 8.96 12.19
N LEU A 83 -17.91 9.75 11.27
CA LEU A 83 -17.96 9.40 9.84
C LEU A 83 -16.55 9.23 9.26
N LEU A 84 -15.62 10.12 9.60
CA LEU A 84 -14.23 10.03 9.19
C LEU A 84 -13.57 8.74 9.73
N LEU A 85 -13.79 8.42 11.00
CA LEU A 85 -13.28 7.20 11.63
C LEU A 85 -13.83 5.93 10.95
N LEU A 86 -15.13 5.92 10.61
CA LEU A 86 -15.76 4.84 9.87
C LEU A 86 -15.20 4.73 8.44
N SER A 87 -14.95 5.86 7.76
CA SER A 87 -14.37 5.88 6.40
C SER A 87 -12.96 5.28 6.40
N GLN A 88 -12.12 5.65 7.38
CA GLN A 88 -10.80 5.04 7.57
C GLN A 88 -10.90 3.53 7.80
N CYS A 89 -11.86 3.08 8.63
CA CYS A 89 -12.07 1.66 8.90
C CYS A 89 -12.51 0.90 7.64
N ALA A 90 -13.48 1.44 6.91
CA ALA A 90 -13.96 0.85 5.66
C ALA A 90 -12.84 0.73 4.63
N ARG A 91 -12.05 1.81 4.43
CA ARG A 91 -10.91 1.83 3.49
C ARG A 91 -9.82 0.84 3.88
N ALA A 92 -9.47 0.75 5.17
CA ALA A 92 -8.50 -0.22 5.66
C ALA A 92 -8.98 -1.67 5.47
N LEU A 93 -10.26 -1.94 5.75
CA LEU A 93 -10.85 -3.27 5.55
C LEU A 93 -11.04 -3.61 4.08
N HIS A 94 -11.28 -2.62 3.22
CA HIS A 94 -11.32 -2.78 1.77
C HIS A 94 -9.96 -3.23 1.23
N LEU A 95 -8.88 -2.53 1.59
CA LEU A 95 -7.51 -2.92 1.23
C LEU A 95 -7.17 -4.34 1.74
N LEU A 96 -7.56 -4.65 2.98
CA LEU A 96 -7.36 -5.98 3.55
C LEU A 96 -8.10 -7.05 2.75
N ALA A 97 -9.34 -6.76 2.31
CA ALA A 97 -10.17 -7.70 1.59
C ALA A 97 -9.68 -7.93 0.16
N VAL A 98 -9.52 -6.86 -0.63
CA VAL A 98 -9.10 -6.91 -2.03
C VAL A 98 -7.74 -7.60 -2.19
N PHE A 99 -6.78 -7.27 -1.33
CA PHE A 99 -5.45 -7.86 -1.38
C PHE A 99 -5.29 -9.12 -0.53
N SER A 100 -6.37 -9.63 0.06
CA SER A 100 -6.36 -10.83 0.91
C SER A 100 -5.29 -10.78 2.02
N LEU A 101 -5.07 -9.59 2.58
CA LEU A 101 -4.03 -9.37 3.60
C LEU A 101 -4.41 -10.06 4.91
N ARG A 102 -3.38 -10.45 5.67
CA ARG A 102 -3.54 -11.05 7.00
C ARG A 102 -2.99 -10.11 8.06
N THR A 103 -3.82 -9.75 9.03
CA THR A 103 -3.45 -8.90 10.15
C THR A 103 -4.15 -9.45 11.38
N THR A 104 -3.43 -9.81 12.44
CA THR A 104 -4.06 -10.31 13.67
C THR A 104 -4.79 -9.18 14.39
N ARG A 105 -6.07 -9.36 14.70
CA ARG A 105 -6.95 -8.32 15.27
C ARG A 105 -6.84 -6.95 14.55
N PRO A 106 -7.27 -6.87 13.28
CA PRO A 106 -7.18 -5.67 12.46
C PRO A 106 -7.65 -4.39 13.16
N LEU A 107 -8.76 -4.42 13.91
CA LEU A 107 -9.23 -3.21 14.59
C LEU A 107 -8.28 -2.73 15.68
N THR A 108 -7.58 -3.64 16.36
CA THR A 108 -6.55 -3.30 17.34
C THR A 108 -5.25 -2.81 16.70
N VAL A 109 -4.97 -3.25 15.46
CA VAL A 109 -3.82 -2.76 14.67
C VAL A 109 -4.11 -1.41 14.04
N PHE A 110 -5.37 -1.13 13.70
CA PHE A 110 -5.76 0.09 13.00
C PHE A 110 -6.22 1.20 13.94
N PHE A 111 -6.68 0.88 15.16
CA PHE A 111 -7.26 1.86 16.07
C PHE A 111 -6.85 1.57 17.52
N ASP A 112 -6.67 2.64 18.31
CA ASP A 112 -6.52 2.55 19.76
C ASP A 112 -7.84 2.10 20.42
N SER A 113 -7.83 1.94 21.75
CA SER A 113 -9.03 1.48 22.47
C SER A 113 -10.20 2.46 22.36
N ILE A 114 -9.91 3.76 22.33
CA ILE A 114 -10.93 4.81 22.19
C ILE A 114 -11.56 4.75 20.80
N GLY A 115 -10.75 4.70 19.74
CA GLY A 115 -11.22 4.56 18.37
C GLY A 115 -12.00 3.27 18.14
N GLN A 116 -11.53 2.16 18.72
CA GLN A 116 -12.29 0.90 18.68
C GLN A 116 -13.67 1.02 19.32
N SER A 117 -13.80 1.74 20.43
CA SER A 117 -15.12 1.97 21.05
C SER A 117 -15.98 2.90 20.22
N ALA A 118 -15.40 3.97 19.66
CA ALA A 118 -16.10 4.97 18.86
C ALA A 118 -16.65 4.38 17.54
N LEU A 119 -15.98 3.39 16.95
CA LEU A 119 -16.47 2.68 15.75
C LEU A 119 -17.83 2.00 15.93
N PHE A 120 -18.23 1.70 17.18
CA PHE A 120 -19.51 1.06 17.50
C PHE A 120 -20.50 2.02 18.17
N ALA A 121 -20.16 3.31 18.26
CA ALA A 121 -21.09 4.32 18.75
C ALA A 121 -22.17 4.61 17.70
N ASP A 122 -23.30 5.18 18.15
CA ASP A 122 -24.26 5.76 17.23
C ASP A 122 -23.59 6.89 16.42
N VAL A 123 -23.87 6.98 15.13
CA VAL A 123 -23.20 7.93 14.22
C VAL A 123 -23.47 9.40 14.60
N SER A 124 -24.55 9.67 15.33
CA SER A 124 -24.90 11.00 15.85
C SER A 124 -24.40 11.24 17.28
N ALA A 125 -23.72 10.27 17.88
CA ALA A 125 -23.24 10.38 19.26
C ALA A 125 -22.06 11.36 19.39
N HIS A 126 -21.95 11.91 20.59
CA HIS A 126 -20.83 12.77 20.99
C HIS A 126 -19.90 11.96 21.91
N THR A 127 -19.24 10.95 21.35
CA THR A 127 -18.31 10.09 22.09
C THR A 127 -16.91 10.68 22.15
N GLN A 128 -16.10 10.17 23.07
CA GLN A 128 -14.66 10.44 23.05
C GLN A 128 -14.06 9.90 21.76
N LEU A 129 -13.25 10.73 21.10
CA LEU A 129 -12.55 10.40 19.87
C LEU A 129 -11.06 10.17 20.15
N PRO A 130 -10.37 9.40 19.30
CA PRO A 130 -8.92 9.22 19.40
C PRO A 130 -8.20 10.56 19.45
N SER A 131 -7.18 10.67 20.28
CA SER A 131 -6.34 11.87 20.32
C SER A 131 -5.46 11.95 19.08
N HIS A 132 -5.04 13.16 18.70
CA HIS A 132 -4.05 13.37 17.63
C HIS A 132 -2.65 12.82 17.99
N VAL A 133 -2.38 12.53 19.27
CA VAL A 133 -1.14 11.89 19.71
C VAL A 133 -1.28 10.38 19.51
N VAL A 134 -0.71 9.88 18.42
CA VAL A 134 -0.74 8.45 18.07
C VAL A 134 0.43 7.74 18.74
N ASP A 135 0.15 6.63 19.41
CA ASP A 135 1.17 5.71 19.94
C ASP A 135 2.15 5.29 18.82
N THR A 136 3.44 5.28 19.12
CA THR A 136 4.49 4.89 18.17
C THR A 136 4.31 3.43 17.73
N ALA A 137 3.87 2.55 18.63
CA ALA A 137 3.61 1.15 18.30
C ALA A 137 2.43 1.00 17.33
N LEU A 138 1.36 1.79 17.54
CA LEU A 138 0.20 1.82 16.64
C LEU A 138 0.58 2.37 15.26
N THR A 139 1.37 3.44 15.24
CA THR A 139 1.89 4.06 14.01
C THR A 139 2.74 3.08 13.20
N GLU A 140 3.63 2.34 13.87
CA GLU A 140 4.43 1.30 13.23
C GLU A 140 3.55 0.18 12.67
N ALA A 141 2.59 -0.31 13.45
CA ALA A 141 1.69 -1.39 13.01
C ALA A 141 0.83 -1.00 11.80
N ARG A 142 0.31 0.23 11.78
CA ARG A 142 -0.38 0.83 10.62
C ARG A 142 0.54 0.98 9.42
N THR A 143 1.76 1.47 9.63
CA THR A 143 2.77 1.60 8.57
C THR A 143 3.05 0.25 7.94
N GLN A 144 3.35 -0.78 8.72
CA GLN A 144 3.59 -2.15 8.23
C GLN A 144 2.39 -2.76 7.49
N PHE A 145 1.15 -2.41 7.89
CA PHE A 145 -0.03 -2.78 7.10
C PHE A 145 -0.03 -2.09 5.73
N LEU A 146 0.20 -0.78 5.68
CA LEU A 146 0.23 -0.02 4.43
C LEU A 146 1.36 -0.46 3.50
N LEU A 147 2.56 -0.77 4.02
CA LEU A 147 3.67 -1.27 3.18
C LEU A 147 3.28 -2.56 2.45
N ARG A 148 2.59 -3.49 3.13
CA ARG A 148 2.07 -4.72 2.51
C ARG A 148 0.98 -4.44 1.48
N ALA A 149 0.12 -3.46 1.73
CA ALA A 149 -0.88 -3.02 0.76
C ALA A 149 -0.22 -2.39 -0.48
N VAL A 150 0.85 -1.61 -0.32
CA VAL A 150 1.63 -1.04 -1.44
C VAL A 150 2.29 -2.15 -2.28
N SER A 151 2.86 -3.19 -1.64
CA SER A 151 3.39 -4.34 -2.37
C SER A 151 2.32 -5.06 -3.19
N ALA A 152 1.13 -5.25 -2.63
CA ALA A 152 0.00 -5.88 -3.32
C ALA A 152 -0.56 -4.99 -4.44
N ALA A 153 -0.68 -3.68 -4.22
CA ALA A 153 -1.07 -2.70 -5.22
C ALA A 153 -0.10 -2.71 -6.42
N THR A 154 1.20 -2.70 -6.15
CA THR A 154 2.23 -2.74 -7.19
C THR A 154 2.17 -4.05 -7.99
N ALA A 155 1.79 -5.16 -7.35
CA ALA A 155 1.60 -6.44 -8.02
C ALA A 155 0.38 -6.48 -8.97
N THR A 156 -0.48 -5.46 -8.98
CA THR A 156 -1.59 -5.35 -9.94
C THR A 156 -1.16 -4.81 -11.31
N ILE A 157 0.09 -4.31 -11.43
CA ILE A 157 0.64 -3.88 -12.72
C ILE A 157 0.76 -5.10 -13.62
N THR A 158 0.16 -5.00 -14.80
CA THR A 158 0.25 -6.01 -15.85
C THR A 158 0.95 -5.42 -17.07
N HIS A 159 1.63 -6.27 -17.84
CA HIS A 159 2.34 -5.88 -19.05
C HIS A 159 1.85 -6.74 -20.21
N HIS A 160 1.25 -6.09 -21.22
CA HIS A 160 0.73 -6.73 -22.41
C HIS A 160 1.19 -5.94 -23.64
N ASP A 161 1.73 -6.63 -24.64
CA ASP A 161 2.14 -6.05 -25.93
C ASP A 161 3.09 -4.83 -25.86
N GLY A 162 3.94 -4.76 -24.82
CA GLY A 162 4.90 -3.67 -24.64
C GLY A 162 4.35 -2.47 -23.86
N GLU A 163 3.09 -2.53 -23.42
CA GLU A 163 2.44 -1.49 -22.64
C GLU A 163 2.16 -1.95 -21.20
N TYR A 164 2.42 -1.07 -20.25
CA TYR A 164 2.08 -1.29 -18.84
C TYR A 164 0.65 -0.81 -18.57
N ASN A 165 -0.19 -1.72 -18.07
CA ASN A 165 -1.46 -1.32 -17.46
C ASN A 165 -1.24 -1.08 -15.96
N MET A 166 -1.27 0.19 -15.59
CA MET A 166 -0.99 0.69 -14.24
C MET A 166 -2.24 1.20 -13.52
N ALA A 167 -3.41 1.18 -14.16
CA ALA A 167 -4.58 1.91 -13.69
C ALA A 167 -5.00 1.46 -12.27
N ALA A 168 -5.05 0.16 -12.03
CA ALA A 168 -5.35 -0.39 -10.72
C ALA A 168 -4.26 -0.04 -9.68
N ALA A 169 -2.99 -0.17 -10.05
CA ALA A 169 -1.87 0.11 -9.15
C ALA A 169 -1.84 1.57 -8.70
N ILE A 170 -2.11 2.51 -9.62
CA ILE A 170 -2.19 3.94 -9.35
C ILE A 170 -3.34 4.23 -8.37
N GLU A 171 -4.54 3.69 -8.64
CA GLU A 171 -5.69 3.91 -7.76
C GLU A 171 -5.44 3.33 -6.37
N TRP A 172 -4.92 2.11 -6.26
CA TRP A 172 -4.62 1.50 -4.96
C TRP A 172 -3.51 2.23 -4.21
N MET A 173 -2.48 2.73 -4.91
CA MET A 173 -1.45 3.54 -4.28
C MET A 173 -2.04 4.84 -3.72
N LYS A 174 -2.95 5.49 -4.44
CA LYS A 174 -3.69 6.67 -3.96
C LYS A 174 -4.49 6.33 -2.70
N GLN A 175 -5.19 5.18 -2.67
CA GLN A 175 -5.92 4.73 -1.48
C GLN A 175 -5.00 4.51 -0.27
N CYS A 176 -3.82 3.92 -0.47
CA CYS A 176 -2.80 3.77 0.58
C CYS A 176 -2.30 5.13 1.11
N LEU A 177 -2.07 6.10 0.22
CA LEU A 177 -1.58 7.43 0.60
C LEU A 177 -2.65 8.25 1.33
N LEU A 178 -3.91 8.17 0.91
CA LEU A 178 -5.03 8.82 1.60
C LEU A 178 -5.16 8.27 3.03
N LEU A 179 -5.17 6.95 3.18
CA LEU A 179 -5.25 6.32 4.51
C LEU A 179 -4.00 6.62 5.37
N ALA A 180 -2.82 6.73 4.77
CA ALA A 180 -1.62 7.19 5.46
C ALA A 180 -1.78 8.61 6.01
N ALA A 181 -2.32 9.53 5.20
CA ALA A 181 -2.58 10.91 5.60
C ALA A 181 -3.59 10.97 6.76
N ASP A 182 -4.70 10.22 6.67
CA ASP A 182 -5.70 10.12 7.72
C ASP A 182 -5.11 9.62 9.05
N TRP A 183 -4.14 8.72 8.98
CA TRP A 183 -3.42 8.18 10.14
C TRP A 183 -2.19 8.99 10.55
N SER A 184 -1.94 10.15 9.92
CA SER A 184 -0.77 11.00 10.16
C SER A 184 0.57 10.27 9.94
N ILE A 185 0.60 9.32 9.01
CA ILE A 185 1.80 8.57 8.61
C ILE A 185 2.45 9.29 7.43
N SER A 186 3.78 9.43 7.48
CA SER A 186 4.55 10.00 6.38
C SER A 186 4.35 9.20 5.08
N ALA A 187 4.24 9.87 3.94
CA ALA A 187 4.18 9.23 2.63
C ALA A 187 5.50 8.58 2.20
N ASP A 188 6.63 8.98 2.79
CA ASP A 188 7.97 8.55 2.36
C ASP A 188 8.21 7.03 2.47
N PRO A 189 7.88 6.34 3.59
CA PRO A 189 7.97 4.88 3.66
C PRO A 189 7.16 4.16 2.57
N LEU A 190 5.98 4.66 2.21
CA LEU A 190 5.12 4.06 1.20
C LEU A 190 5.72 4.23 -0.20
N ARG A 191 6.22 5.42 -0.53
CA ARG A 191 6.90 5.69 -1.82
C ARG A 191 8.18 4.87 -1.96
N ARG A 192 8.96 4.78 -0.88
CA ARG A 192 10.16 3.93 -0.83
C ARG A 192 9.80 2.47 -1.09
N GLN A 193 8.74 1.97 -0.46
CA GLN A 193 8.24 0.61 -0.70
C GLN A 193 7.77 0.42 -2.14
N GLN A 194 7.01 1.37 -2.70
CA GLN A 194 6.59 1.32 -4.10
C GLN A 194 7.79 1.24 -5.06
N CYS A 195 8.79 2.12 -4.87
CA CYS A 195 10.01 2.11 -5.66
C CYS A 195 10.78 0.78 -5.54
N TYR A 196 10.91 0.25 -4.33
CA TYR A 196 11.51 -1.06 -4.08
C TYR A 196 10.75 -2.18 -4.82
N GLU A 197 9.43 -2.20 -4.73
CA GLU A 197 8.58 -3.25 -5.32
C GLU A 197 8.58 -3.21 -6.86
N LEU A 198 8.69 -2.01 -7.46
CA LEU A 198 8.83 -1.82 -8.91
C LEU A 198 10.17 -2.39 -9.40
N TYR A 199 11.29 -2.04 -8.76
CA TYR A 199 12.58 -2.67 -9.08
C TYR A 199 12.56 -4.17 -8.78
N ALA A 200 11.97 -4.64 -7.68
CA ALA A 200 11.91 -6.08 -7.43
C ALA A 200 11.18 -6.85 -8.55
N ARG A 201 10.23 -6.22 -9.25
CA ARG A 201 9.46 -6.81 -10.37
C ARG A 201 10.02 -6.55 -11.77
N GLY A 202 11.14 -5.84 -11.90
CA GLY A 202 11.71 -5.51 -13.22
C GLY A 202 11.09 -4.29 -13.90
N TYR A 203 10.30 -3.49 -13.19
CA TYR A 203 9.66 -2.29 -13.72
C TYR A 203 10.53 -1.03 -13.50
N ASP A 204 11.79 -1.09 -13.92
CA ASP A 204 12.85 -0.13 -13.54
C ASP A 204 12.52 1.30 -13.96
N ARG A 205 12.04 1.48 -15.20
CA ARG A 205 11.63 2.80 -15.71
C ARG A 205 10.51 3.41 -14.87
N LEU A 206 9.53 2.60 -14.45
CA LEU A 206 8.46 3.07 -13.57
C LEU A 206 8.99 3.39 -12.17
N ALA A 207 9.98 2.64 -11.69
CA ALA A 207 10.61 2.90 -10.40
C ALA A 207 11.37 4.23 -10.38
N GLU A 208 12.04 4.58 -11.48
CA GLU A 208 12.72 5.87 -11.65
C GLU A 208 11.76 7.08 -11.57
N GLU A 209 10.55 6.93 -12.10
CA GLU A 209 9.50 7.97 -11.98
C GLU A 209 9.05 8.16 -10.52
N VAL A 210 9.02 7.09 -9.72
CA VAL A 210 8.66 7.18 -8.29
C VAL A 210 9.83 7.70 -7.45
N LEU A 211 11.07 7.37 -7.84
CA LEU A 211 12.30 7.69 -7.12
C LEU A 211 12.42 9.18 -6.78
N VAL A 212 12.02 10.07 -7.70
CA VAL A 212 12.11 11.53 -7.53
C VAL A 212 11.26 12.06 -6.37
N SER A 213 10.30 11.26 -5.88
CA SER A 213 9.40 11.63 -4.78
C SER A 213 9.79 11.01 -3.42
N VAL A 214 10.90 10.26 -3.38
CA VAL A 214 11.44 9.63 -2.18
C VAL A 214 12.42 10.59 -1.49
N ASN A 215 12.18 10.86 -0.22
CA ASN A 215 13.01 11.75 0.58
C ASN A 215 14.17 10.99 1.25
N ASN A 216 13.92 9.81 1.79
CA ASN A 216 14.97 9.00 2.43
C ASN A 216 15.70 8.12 1.39
N THR A 217 16.53 8.77 0.58
CA THR A 217 17.29 8.15 -0.52
C THR A 217 18.32 7.15 -0.02
N SER A 218 19.00 7.43 1.10
CA SER A 218 20.00 6.53 1.70
C SER A 218 19.38 5.17 2.11
N ALA A 219 18.22 5.20 2.79
CA ALA A 219 17.50 3.97 3.13
C ALA A 219 17.03 3.20 1.89
N LEU A 220 16.54 3.91 0.87
CA LEU A 220 16.14 3.28 -0.40
C LEU A 220 17.35 2.66 -1.11
N GLY A 221 18.49 3.35 -1.18
CA GLY A 221 19.72 2.83 -1.79
C GLY A 221 20.17 1.52 -1.15
N CYS A 222 20.05 1.38 0.18
CA CYS A 222 20.35 0.13 0.88
C CYS A 222 19.40 -1.01 0.48
N GLN A 223 18.10 -0.71 0.32
CA GLN A 223 17.10 -1.69 -0.12
C GLN A 223 17.34 -2.10 -1.58
N LEU A 224 17.61 -1.14 -2.46
CA LEU A 224 17.86 -1.38 -3.88
C LEU A 224 19.19 -2.11 -4.14
N LEU A 225 20.20 -1.89 -3.29
CA LEU A 225 21.43 -2.70 -3.32
C LEU A 225 21.12 -4.19 -3.12
N THR A 226 20.20 -4.49 -2.20
CA THR A 226 19.73 -5.87 -1.97
C THR A 226 19.02 -6.43 -3.21
N VAL A 227 18.17 -5.63 -3.88
CA VAL A 227 17.51 -6.05 -5.14
C VAL A 227 18.55 -6.35 -6.22
N ALA A 228 19.54 -5.47 -6.42
CA ALA A 228 20.59 -5.68 -7.41
C ALA A 228 21.40 -6.97 -7.15
N GLY A 229 21.75 -7.22 -5.88
CA GLY A 229 22.42 -8.45 -5.49
C GLY A 229 21.58 -9.71 -5.74
N LEU A 230 20.27 -9.65 -5.48
CA LEU A 230 19.34 -10.75 -5.74
C LEU A 230 19.14 -11.02 -7.23
N ARG A 231 19.00 -9.99 -8.07
CA ARG A 231 18.94 -10.14 -9.54
C ARG A 231 20.19 -10.81 -10.09
N LEU A 232 21.36 -10.38 -9.61
CA LEU A 232 22.62 -10.99 -9.98
C LEU A 232 22.70 -12.46 -9.53
N ARG A 233 22.25 -12.76 -8.29
CA ARG A 233 22.19 -14.13 -7.78
C ARG A 233 21.34 -15.04 -8.66
N LEU A 234 20.18 -14.56 -9.13
CA LEU A 234 19.31 -15.31 -10.05
C LEU A 234 20.00 -15.55 -11.41
N SER A 235 20.71 -14.54 -11.91
CA SER A 235 21.51 -14.64 -13.13
C SER A 235 22.67 -15.64 -13.01
N MET A 236 23.19 -15.86 -11.79
CA MET A 236 24.24 -16.84 -11.45
C MET A 236 23.71 -18.25 -11.16
N SER A 237 22.44 -18.54 -11.44
CA SER A 237 21.85 -19.88 -11.27
C SER A 237 22.58 -20.95 -12.11
N GLU A 238 22.27 -22.23 -11.91
CA GLU A 238 23.01 -23.38 -12.47
C GLU A 238 23.24 -23.30 -13.99
N SER A 239 22.34 -22.61 -14.69
CA SER A 239 22.40 -22.33 -16.13
C SER A 239 23.60 -21.47 -16.56
N ASN A 240 24.25 -20.75 -15.65
CA ASN A 240 25.32 -19.79 -15.94
C ASN A 240 26.51 -19.90 -14.97
N ARG A 241 27.08 -21.11 -14.88
CA ARG A 241 28.24 -21.40 -14.03
C ARG A 241 29.46 -20.51 -14.34
N GLN A 242 29.64 -20.11 -15.60
CA GLN A 242 30.73 -19.23 -16.01
C GLN A 242 30.63 -17.84 -15.37
N LEU A 243 29.42 -17.25 -15.32
CA LEU A 243 29.19 -15.97 -14.64
C LEU A 243 29.52 -16.07 -13.14
N LYS A 244 29.12 -17.17 -12.50
CA LYS A 244 29.42 -17.43 -11.10
C LYS A 244 30.92 -17.51 -10.82
N GLU A 245 31.67 -18.22 -11.67
CA GLU A 245 33.12 -18.32 -11.58
C GLU A 245 33.80 -16.95 -11.78
N GLN A 246 33.36 -16.17 -12.79
CA GLN A 246 33.88 -14.82 -13.04
C GLN A 246 33.72 -13.90 -11.82
N ILE A 247 32.53 -13.84 -11.21
CA ILE A 247 32.27 -13.01 -10.03
C ILE A 247 33.14 -13.47 -8.85
N SER A 248 33.30 -14.78 -8.66
CA SER A 248 34.15 -15.33 -7.61
C SER A 248 35.62 -14.96 -7.75
N HIS A 249 36.12 -14.89 -8.99
CA HIS A 249 37.48 -14.47 -9.28
C HIS A 249 37.69 -12.96 -9.11
N MET A 250 36.65 -12.14 -9.37
CA MET A 250 36.74 -10.69 -9.23
C MET A 250 36.69 -10.24 -7.78
N SER A 251 35.77 -10.80 -6.97
CA SER A 251 35.63 -10.39 -5.57
C SER A 251 35.04 -11.51 -4.69
N PRO A 252 35.87 -12.09 -3.80
CA PRO A 252 35.39 -13.01 -2.77
C PRO A 252 34.38 -12.36 -1.81
N ALA A 253 34.54 -11.06 -1.55
CA ALA A 253 33.64 -10.29 -0.69
C ALA A 253 32.22 -10.20 -1.29
N LEU A 254 32.10 -9.92 -2.59
CA LEU A 254 30.81 -9.93 -3.29
C LEU A 254 30.18 -11.32 -3.28
N SER A 255 30.96 -12.36 -3.57
CA SER A 255 30.45 -13.73 -3.60
C SER A 255 29.88 -14.16 -2.24
N THR A 256 30.55 -13.77 -1.17
CA THR A 256 30.12 -14.03 0.21
C THR A 256 28.85 -13.25 0.52
N TRP A 257 28.82 -11.95 0.19
CA TRP A 257 27.66 -11.09 0.41
C TRP A 257 26.41 -11.59 -0.34
N ILE A 258 26.52 -11.90 -1.64
CA ILE A 258 25.42 -12.42 -2.47
C ILE A 258 24.88 -13.74 -1.90
N SER A 259 25.77 -14.62 -1.46
CA SER A 259 25.38 -15.92 -0.87
C SER A 259 24.64 -15.75 0.46
N ASN A 260 24.91 -14.68 1.21
CA ASN A 260 24.30 -14.38 2.50
C ASN A 260 23.05 -13.48 2.40
N LEU A 261 22.63 -13.07 1.20
CA LEU A 261 21.41 -12.28 1.02
C LEU A 261 20.18 -13.08 1.45
N ASN A 262 19.33 -12.47 2.26
CA ASN A 262 18.02 -13.03 2.57
C ASN A 262 17.22 -13.26 1.28
N GLU A 263 16.53 -14.38 1.20
CA GLU A 263 15.62 -14.63 0.09
C GLU A 263 14.48 -13.61 0.10
N ALA A 264 14.28 -12.97 -1.04
CA ALA A 264 13.14 -12.10 -1.32
C ALA A 264 12.73 -12.32 -2.79
N PRO A 265 11.43 -12.20 -3.10
CA PRO A 265 10.94 -12.36 -4.46
C PRO A 265 11.47 -11.23 -5.33
N VAL A 266 12.26 -11.59 -6.35
CA VAL A 266 12.78 -10.66 -7.35
C VAL A 266 12.65 -11.34 -8.71
N GLU A 267 12.19 -10.60 -9.71
CA GLU A 267 12.06 -11.09 -11.08
C GLU A 267 13.44 -11.19 -11.76
N PRO A 268 13.64 -12.17 -12.66
CA PRO A 268 14.82 -12.20 -13.52
C PRO A 268 14.91 -10.93 -14.35
N ALA A 269 16.09 -10.33 -14.42
CA ALA A 269 16.37 -9.13 -15.19
C ALA A 269 17.64 -9.31 -16.03
N GLN A 270 17.81 -8.52 -17.09
CA GLN A 270 19.05 -8.54 -17.85
C GLN A 270 20.20 -7.99 -17.00
N LEU A 271 21.44 -8.42 -17.31
CA LEU A 271 22.63 -7.90 -16.63
C LEU A 271 22.82 -6.39 -16.89
N THR A 272 22.36 -5.88 -18.04
CA THR A 272 22.36 -4.45 -18.37
C THR A 272 21.46 -3.66 -17.42
N ASP A 273 20.23 -4.14 -17.20
CA ASP A 273 19.27 -3.47 -16.32
C ASP A 273 19.74 -3.53 -14.86
N THR A 274 20.36 -4.66 -14.48
CA THR A 274 20.99 -4.80 -13.16
C THR A 274 22.18 -3.84 -13.00
N LEU A 275 22.97 -3.62 -14.05
CA LEU A 275 24.07 -2.64 -14.04
C LEU A 275 23.53 -1.22 -13.87
N GLU A 276 22.49 -0.85 -14.62
CA GLU A 276 21.83 0.47 -14.50
C GLU A 276 21.27 0.69 -13.09
N LEU A 277 20.60 -0.30 -12.50
CA LEU A 277 20.16 -0.25 -11.10
C LEU A 277 21.33 0.02 -10.13
N VAL A 278 22.50 -0.59 -10.34
CA VAL A 278 23.66 -0.37 -9.48
C VAL A 278 24.23 1.05 -9.62
N VAL A 279 24.13 1.66 -10.80
CA VAL A 279 24.44 3.08 -11.00
C VAL A 279 23.47 3.96 -10.20
N VAL A 280 22.17 3.66 -10.24
CA VAL A 280 21.16 4.36 -9.43
C VAL A 280 21.47 4.20 -7.95
N VAL A 281 21.67 2.97 -7.45
CA VAL A 281 22.04 2.68 -6.05
C VAL A 281 23.27 3.48 -5.61
N SER A 282 24.29 3.55 -6.47
CA SER A 282 25.52 4.30 -6.22
C SER A 282 25.27 5.79 -6.02
N SER A 283 24.28 6.37 -6.71
CA SER A 283 23.90 7.77 -6.56
C SER A 283 23.09 8.07 -5.28
N LEU A 284 22.43 7.06 -4.72
CA LEU A 284 21.56 7.19 -3.54
C LEU A 284 22.30 6.99 -2.21
N LEU A 285 23.40 6.24 -2.24
CA LEU A 285 24.17 5.87 -1.05
C LEU A 285 25.20 6.94 -0.67
N GLU A 286 25.37 7.15 0.64
CA GLU A 286 26.42 8.02 1.17
C GLU A 286 27.82 7.49 0.85
N GLU A 287 28.74 8.38 0.48
CA GLU A 287 30.08 8.05 -0.06
C GLU A 287 30.91 7.14 0.87
N ASN A 288 30.78 7.31 2.18
CA ASN A 288 31.59 6.61 3.19
C ASN A 288 30.92 5.35 3.76
N SER A 289 29.78 4.91 3.21
CA SER A 289 29.07 3.73 3.71
C SER A 289 29.67 2.42 3.21
N ASP A 290 29.62 1.36 4.03
CA ASP A 290 30.00 0.00 3.61
C ASP A 290 29.15 -0.48 2.41
N ASN A 291 27.89 -0.04 2.36
CA ASN A 291 26.99 -0.29 1.24
C ASN A 291 27.48 0.38 -0.05
N ARG A 292 28.07 1.58 0.02
CA ARG A 292 28.67 2.23 -1.15
C ARG A 292 29.87 1.44 -1.66
N ARG A 293 30.71 0.92 -0.76
CA ARG A 293 31.83 0.04 -1.14
C ARG A 293 31.34 -1.22 -1.84
N LEU A 294 30.30 -1.86 -1.32
CA LEU A 294 29.69 -3.03 -1.96
C LEU A 294 29.08 -2.68 -3.33
N ALA A 295 28.38 -1.55 -3.44
CA ALA A 295 27.82 -1.06 -4.70
C ALA A 295 28.92 -0.83 -5.75
N THR A 296 30.07 -0.25 -5.37
CA THR A 296 31.22 -0.08 -6.27
C THR A 296 31.78 -1.41 -6.75
N LEU A 297 32.01 -2.37 -5.85
CA LEU A 297 32.47 -3.71 -6.24
C LEU A 297 31.48 -4.35 -7.24
N LEU A 298 30.19 -4.24 -6.96
CA LEU A 298 29.12 -4.78 -7.81
C LEU A 298 29.09 -4.10 -9.19
N LEU A 299 29.28 -2.78 -9.22
CA LEU A 299 29.35 -1.98 -10.45
C LEU A 299 30.53 -2.42 -11.33
N ASP A 300 31.72 -2.54 -10.74
CA ASP A 300 32.93 -2.95 -11.46
C ASP A 300 32.79 -4.37 -12.04
N ALA A 301 32.21 -5.28 -11.24
CA ALA A 301 31.94 -6.65 -11.68
C ALA A 301 30.98 -6.69 -12.88
N LEU A 302 29.82 -6.07 -12.75
CA LEU A 302 28.80 -6.07 -13.80
C LEU A 302 29.28 -5.34 -15.06
N ALA A 303 29.95 -4.21 -14.93
CA ALA A 303 30.48 -3.46 -16.07
C ALA A 303 31.49 -4.28 -16.87
N HIS A 304 32.39 -5.00 -16.19
CA HIS A 304 33.36 -5.88 -16.85
C HIS A 304 32.67 -7.04 -17.59
N ILE A 305 31.64 -7.64 -16.99
CA ILE A 305 30.89 -8.76 -17.57
C ILE A 305 30.08 -8.33 -18.79
N VAL A 306 29.31 -7.26 -18.67
CA VAL A 306 28.47 -6.72 -19.76
C VAL A 306 29.32 -6.29 -20.95
N ASN A 307 30.46 -5.62 -20.70
CA ASN A 307 31.37 -5.19 -21.77
C ASN A 307 32.04 -6.35 -22.50
N ARG A 308 32.33 -7.47 -21.82
CA ARG A 308 32.87 -8.68 -22.47
C ARG A 308 31.82 -9.45 -23.26
N GLY A 309 30.58 -9.52 -22.77
CA GLY A 309 29.47 -10.15 -23.48
C GLY A 309 29.24 -9.51 -24.86
N GLY A 310 29.21 -8.17 -24.91
CA GLY A 310 29.05 -7.42 -26.16
C GLY A 310 30.22 -7.51 -27.15
N GLN A 311 31.38 -8.04 -26.74
CA GLN A 311 32.52 -8.31 -27.62
C GLN A 311 32.50 -9.72 -28.22
N ASN A 312 31.83 -10.69 -27.59
CA ASN A 312 31.72 -12.06 -28.10
C ASN A 312 30.56 -12.26 -29.10
N ASP A 313 29.59 -11.33 -29.15
CA ASP A 313 28.47 -11.33 -30.10
C ASP A 313 28.74 -10.50 -31.39
N ARG A 314 29.99 -10.07 -31.61
CA ARG A 314 30.47 -9.40 -32.83
C ARG A 314 31.49 -10.26 -33.55
#